data_AF-A0A523WQ69-F1
#
_entry.id   AF-A0A523WQ69-F1
#
_cell.length_a   1.000
_cell.length_b   1.000
_cell.length_c   1.000
_cell.angle_alpha   90.00
_cell.angle_beta   90.00
_cell.angle_gamma   90.00
#
_symmetry.space_group_name_H-M   'P 1'
#
loop_
_entity.id
_entity.type
_entity.pdbx_description
1 polymer ?
#
loop_
_entity_poly.entity_id
_entity_poly.type
_entity_poly.pdbx_seq_one_letter_code
_entity_poly.pdbx_strand_id
1 'polypeptide(L)'
;MCKCRLYAYFSCLLFLLSFVFLSCSKQDSQVKDLVEKNIQAAGGKEKISQIKNFSFKAGPNTYYVSSDGRMKITVGKDPIITEIILASDNKVIRNCYNKITEFEGLMKSNYQAQAKLRSGLFTLANFKEQLEFHGLKSFGPKEHYMLTTQVGALDVEFYLDPEEFTIKRVVFKGFEEGQGRFEVNLDFGLYQEIEGIKIPSSWFRSQVGARGREFKISDVNMNQALDEDFFSNHDVNVGNVEITQNSLKGNVVDFSTARADMVTISTNWTKESIQGAGFKANDKLILEIGGKEIEIDFYDSQPPRSAYEQGAKLIMPDRRGENFVIYILSSEYKDLAEKLELLLPIQIKRK
;
A
#
# COMPACT_ATOMS: atom_id res chain seq x y z
N MET A 1 54.32 3.46 -48.48
CA MET A 1 53.76 4.18 -47.30
C MET A 1 52.29 3.78 -47.10
N CYS A 2 51.96 2.66 -46.44
CA CYS A 2 50.55 2.36 -46.07
C CYS A 2 50.37 1.21 -45.05
N LYS A 3 51.34 0.94 -44.16
CA LYS A 3 51.19 -0.12 -43.12
C LYS A 3 51.28 0.40 -41.68
N CYS A 4 51.91 1.54 -41.42
CA CYS A 4 52.03 2.08 -40.04
C CYS A 4 50.79 2.83 -39.52
N ARG A 5 49.87 3.28 -40.38
CA ARG A 5 48.66 4.00 -39.93
C ARG A 5 47.54 3.09 -39.43
N LEU A 6 47.49 1.82 -39.86
CA LEU A 6 46.42 0.88 -39.47
C LEU A 6 46.61 0.32 -38.04
N TYR A 7 47.86 0.15 -37.60
CA TYR A 7 48.18 -0.34 -36.24
C TYR A 7 47.85 0.66 -35.13
N ALA A 8 47.94 1.97 -35.42
CA ALA A 8 47.64 3.02 -34.44
C ALA A 8 46.13 3.11 -34.13
N TYR A 9 45.26 2.94 -35.13
CA TYR A 9 43.80 2.93 -34.93
C TYR A 9 43.32 1.67 -34.19
N PHE A 10 43.88 0.49 -34.48
CA PHE A 10 43.54 -0.74 -33.77
C PHE A 10 43.99 -0.72 -32.31
N SER A 11 45.17 -0.15 -32.02
CA SER A 11 45.68 -0.04 -30.64
C SER A 11 44.89 0.97 -29.81
N CYS A 12 44.44 2.08 -30.40
CA CYS A 12 43.60 3.07 -29.73
C CYS A 12 42.19 2.54 -29.44
N LEU A 13 41.63 1.72 -30.35
CA LEU A 13 40.35 1.04 -30.15
C LEU A 13 40.43 -0.02 -29.03
N LEU A 14 41.51 -0.81 -28.97
CA LEU A 14 41.80 -1.77 -27.89
C LEU A 14 42.02 -1.08 -26.52
N PHE A 15 42.63 0.11 -26.51
CA PHE A 15 42.79 0.91 -25.29
C PHE A 15 41.45 1.50 -24.80
N LEU A 16 40.61 1.99 -25.73
CA LEU A 16 39.27 2.49 -25.39
C LEU A 16 38.33 1.37 -24.90
N LEU A 17 38.37 0.19 -25.53
CA LEU A 17 37.61 -0.98 -25.07
C LEU A 17 38.04 -1.45 -23.67
N SER A 18 39.35 -1.49 -23.39
CA SER A 18 39.85 -1.90 -22.06
C SER A 18 39.46 -0.92 -20.94
N PHE A 19 39.44 0.38 -21.19
CA PHE A 19 38.97 1.38 -20.21
C PHE A 19 37.47 1.25 -19.88
N VAL A 20 36.64 0.89 -20.86
CA VAL A 20 35.20 0.64 -20.63
C VAL A 20 34.99 -0.63 -19.79
N PHE A 21 35.74 -1.72 -20.06
CA PHE A 21 35.67 -2.95 -19.27
C PHE A 21 36.19 -2.79 -17.82
N LEU A 22 37.25 -2.01 -17.62
CA LEU A 22 37.79 -1.71 -16.29
C LEU A 22 36.83 -0.85 -15.45
N SER A 23 36.10 0.07 -16.08
CA SER A 23 35.12 0.90 -15.38
C SER A 23 33.86 0.11 -15.00
N CYS A 24 33.38 -0.75 -15.90
CA CYS A 24 32.23 -1.62 -15.67
C CYS A 24 32.49 -2.64 -14.54
N SER A 25 33.65 -3.32 -14.58
CA SER A 25 34.02 -4.29 -13.53
C SER A 25 34.20 -3.68 -12.14
N LYS A 26 34.68 -2.43 -12.05
CA LYS A 26 34.82 -1.71 -10.78
C LYS A 26 33.46 -1.33 -10.19
N GLN A 27 32.51 -0.91 -11.02
CA GLN A 27 31.16 -0.57 -10.60
C GLN A 27 30.39 -1.81 -10.13
N ASP A 28 30.48 -2.93 -10.86
CA ASP A 28 29.88 -4.21 -10.47
C ASP A 28 30.44 -4.72 -9.13
N SER A 29 31.75 -4.62 -8.93
CA SER A 29 32.39 -5.01 -7.67
C SER A 29 31.91 -4.14 -6.49
N GLN A 30 31.67 -2.85 -6.74
CA GLN A 30 31.20 -1.93 -5.71
C GLN A 30 29.72 -2.16 -5.35
N VAL A 31 28.86 -2.41 -6.33
CA VAL A 31 27.45 -2.77 -6.08
C VAL A 31 27.37 -4.04 -5.25
N LYS A 32 28.14 -5.09 -5.60
CA LYS A 32 28.19 -6.34 -4.84
C LYS A 32 28.60 -6.14 -3.39
N ASP A 33 29.67 -5.38 -3.14
CA ASP A 33 30.13 -5.05 -1.78
C ASP A 33 29.06 -4.31 -0.97
N LEU A 34 28.39 -3.32 -1.56
CA LEU A 34 27.31 -2.57 -0.89
C LEU A 34 26.10 -3.46 -0.57
N VAL A 35 25.72 -4.36 -1.49
CA VAL A 35 24.63 -5.32 -1.27
C VAL A 35 24.99 -6.29 -0.14
N GLU A 36 26.21 -6.83 -0.13
CA GLU A 36 26.67 -7.74 0.93
C GLU A 36 26.69 -7.07 2.29
N LYS A 37 27.21 -5.84 2.38
CA LYS A 37 27.19 -5.05 3.62
C LYS A 37 25.79 -4.73 4.09
N ASN A 38 24.88 -4.38 3.18
CA ASN A 38 23.47 -4.13 3.51
C ASN A 38 22.78 -5.39 4.06
N ILE A 39 22.99 -6.55 3.44
CA ILE A 39 22.49 -7.85 3.92
C ILE A 39 23.07 -8.16 5.31
N GLN A 40 24.37 -7.93 5.50
CA GLN A 40 25.03 -8.17 6.78
C GLN A 40 24.49 -7.24 7.88
N ALA A 41 24.31 -5.96 7.57
CA ALA A 41 23.74 -4.99 8.51
C ALA A 41 22.32 -5.32 8.94
N ALA A 42 21.54 -5.97 8.06
CA ALA A 42 20.16 -6.37 8.33
C ALA A 42 20.02 -7.66 9.16
N GLY A 43 21.10 -8.41 9.42
CA GLY A 43 21.07 -9.65 10.20
C GLY A 43 21.89 -10.80 9.59
N GLY A 44 22.42 -10.61 8.37
CA GLY A 44 23.25 -11.59 7.69
C GLY A 44 22.47 -12.56 6.82
N LYS A 45 23.15 -13.08 5.78
CA LYS A 45 22.56 -13.94 4.75
C LYS A 45 21.91 -15.20 5.32
N GLU A 46 22.56 -15.82 6.31
CA GLU A 46 22.08 -17.07 6.92
C GLU A 46 20.73 -16.86 7.63
N LYS A 47 20.64 -15.88 8.53
CA LYS A 47 19.39 -15.59 9.25
C LYS A 47 18.27 -15.17 8.30
N ILE A 48 18.56 -14.29 7.35
CA ILE A 48 17.58 -13.86 6.34
C ILE A 48 17.03 -15.06 5.55
N SER A 49 17.89 -16.01 5.16
CA SER A 49 17.47 -17.19 4.39
C SER A 49 16.60 -18.18 5.18
N GLN A 50 16.58 -18.09 6.51
CA GLN A 50 15.74 -18.93 7.37
C GLN A 50 14.30 -18.38 7.50
N ILE A 51 14.07 -17.12 7.12
CA ILE A 51 12.74 -16.50 7.18
C ILE A 51 11.96 -16.88 5.91
N LYS A 52 10.94 -17.72 6.07
CA LYS A 52 10.02 -18.15 5.00
C LYS A 52 8.92 -17.14 4.74
N ASN A 53 8.43 -16.51 5.80
CA ASN A 53 7.47 -15.42 5.74
C ASN A 53 7.60 -14.53 6.97
N PHE A 54 7.07 -13.33 6.88
CA PHE A 54 6.85 -12.48 8.04
C PHE A 54 5.62 -11.60 7.83
N SER A 55 5.05 -11.13 8.93
CA SER A 55 3.96 -10.17 8.92
C SER A 55 4.23 -9.02 9.88
N PHE A 56 3.56 -7.89 9.65
CA PHE A 56 3.59 -6.74 10.54
C PHE A 56 2.41 -5.81 10.27
N LYS A 57 2.05 -4.97 11.25
CA LYS A 57 1.06 -3.91 11.09
C LYS A 57 1.72 -2.56 10.86
N ALA A 58 1.14 -1.76 9.96
CA ALA A 58 1.53 -0.38 9.74
C ALA A 58 0.28 0.47 9.42
N GLY A 59 -0.20 1.23 10.41
CA GLY A 59 -1.47 1.94 10.32
C GLY A 59 -2.66 0.95 10.29
N PRO A 60 -3.66 1.15 9.40
CA PRO A 60 -4.82 0.25 9.30
C PRO A 60 -4.53 -1.04 8.49
N ASN A 61 -3.28 -1.23 8.08
CA ASN A 61 -2.88 -2.31 7.19
C ASN A 61 -2.10 -3.36 7.96
N THR A 62 -2.39 -4.63 7.68
CA THR A 62 -1.50 -5.75 8.02
C THR A 62 -0.85 -6.24 6.72
N TYR A 63 0.47 -6.37 6.76
CA TYR A 63 1.28 -6.85 5.66
C TYR A 63 1.73 -8.27 5.99
N TYR A 64 1.59 -9.17 5.03
CA TYR A 64 2.15 -10.50 5.05
C TYR A 64 3.05 -10.64 3.84
N VAL A 65 4.24 -11.18 4.03
CA VAL A 65 5.26 -11.22 2.98
C VAL A 65 5.94 -12.58 3.04
N SER A 66 6.03 -13.24 1.89
CA SER A 66 6.74 -14.49 1.71
C SER A 66 8.13 -14.22 1.16
N SER A 67 9.09 -15.09 1.50
CA SER A 67 10.47 -15.01 1.03
C SER A 67 10.58 -15.17 -0.49
N ASP A 68 9.58 -15.77 -1.13
CA ASP A 68 9.49 -15.93 -2.59
C ASP A 68 8.99 -14.69 -3.34
N GLY A 69 8.77 -13.56 -2.65
CA GLY A 69 8.38 -12.30 -3.29
C GLY A 69 6.87 -12.04 -3.33
N ARG A 70 6.04 -12.94 -2.80
CA ARG A 70 4.59 -12.67 -2.65
C ARG A 70 4.31 -11.78 -1.46
N MET A 71 3.36 -10.85 -1.61
CA MET A 71 2.90 -9.97 -0.55
C MET A 71 1.37 -9.91 -0.54
N LYS A 72 0.78 -10.02 0.65
CA LYS A 72 -0.65 -9.80 0.91
C LYS A 72 -0.81 -8.64 1.87
N ILE A 73 -1.64 -7.67 1.52
CA ILE A 73 -2.00 -6.55 2.38
C ILE A 73 -3.49 -6.69 2.71
N THR A 74 -3.83 -6.69 3.99
CA THR A 74 -5.22 -6.65 4.45
C THR A 74 -5.50 -5.30 5.10
N VAL A 75 -6.64 -4.69 4.79
CA VAL A 75 -7.11 -3.42 5.37
C VAL A 75 -8.43 -3.65 6.07
N GLY A 76 -8.60 -3.10 7.27
CA GLY A 76 -9.84 -3.19 8.04
C GLY A 76 -9.59 -3.18 9.55
N LYS A 77 -10.64 -3.43 10.32
CA LYS A 77 -10.59 -3.63 11.77
C LYS A 77 -11.12 -5.01 12.06
N ASP A 78 -10.34 -5.83 12.75
CA ASP A 78 -10.73 -7.20 13.11
C ASP A 78 -12.16 -7.27 13.69
N PRO A 79 -13.03 -8.19 13.24
CA PRO A 79 -12.79 -9.25 12.25
C PRO A 79 -13.01 -8.82 10.77
N ILE A 80 -13.32 -7.56 10.52
CA ILE A 80 -13.60 -7.03 9.17
C ILE A 80 -12.31 -6.87 8.37
N ILE A 81 -12.34 -7.40 7.15
CA ILE A 81 -11.34 -7.12 6.12
C ILE A 81 -12.11 -6.46 4.97
N THR A 82 -11.91 -5.17 4.72
CA THR A 82 -12.60 -4.43 3.65
C THR A 82 -11.86 -4.48 2.33
N GLU A 83 -10.54 -4.68 2.37
CA GLU A 83 -9.68 -4.69 1.20
C GLU A 83 -8.54 -5.69 1.37
N ILE A 84 -8.28 -6.47 0.32
CA ILE A 84 -7.09 -7.31 0.18
C ILE A 84 -6.37 -6.92 -1.11
N ILE A 85 -5.05 -6.73 -1.01
CA ILE A 85 -4.16 -6.58 -2.17
C ILE A 85 -3.16 -7.73 -2.16
N LEU A 86 -3.17 -8.52 -3.23
CA LEU A 86 -2.20 -9.60 -3.46
C LEU A 86 -1.22 -9.13 -4.54
N ALA A 87 0.06 -9.09 -4.21
CA ALA A 87 1.13 -8.74 -5.14
C ALA A 87 2.07 -9.93 -5.35
N SER A 88 2.39 -10.18 -6.62
CA SER A 88 3.36 -11.17 -7.09
C SER A 88 4.13 -10.61 -8.29
N ASP A 89 5.17 -11.29 -8.74
CA ASP A 89 6.01 -10.87 -9.87
C ASP A 89 5.23 -10.65 -11.18
N ASN A 90 4.12 -11.37 -11.36
CA ASN A 90 3.35 -11.30 -12.61
C ASN A 90 2.06 -10.48 -12.48
N LYS A 91 1.49 -10.40 -11.27
CA LYS A 91 0.12 -9.91 -11.07
C LYS A 91 -0.05 -9.19 -9.75
N VAL A 92 -0.88 -8.14 -9.76
CA VAL A 92 -1.34 -7.48 -8.54
C VAL A 92 -2.86 -7.39 -8.56
N ILE A 93 -3.52 -8.17 -7.71
CA ILE A 93 -4.99 -8.22 -7.57
C ILE A 93 -5.40 -7.40 -6.36
N ARG A 94 -6.53 -6.71 -6.48
CA ARG A 94 -7.23 -6.04 -5.39
C ARG A 94 -8.65 -6.56 -5.30
N ASN A 95 -9.06 -7.05 -4.12
CA ASN A 95 -10.46 -7.20 -3.76
C ASN A 95 -10.82 -6.11 -2.76
N CYS A 96 -11.80 -5.25 -3.07
CA CYS A 96 -12.32 -4.28 -2.12
C CYS A 96 -13.84 -4.33 -2.13
N TYR A 97 -14.46 -4.58 -0.97
CA TYR A 97 -15.91 -4.79 -0.85
C TYR A 97 -16.48 -5.79 -1.89
N ASN A 98 -15.81 -6.93 -2.06
CA ASN A 98 -16.14 -7.98 -3.04
C ASN A 98 -16.00 -7.57 -4.52
N LYS A 99 -15.40 -6.41 -4.80
CA LYS A 99 -15.04 -5.99 -6.16
C LYS A 99 -13.59 -6.34 -6.45
N ILE A 100 -13.40 -7.34 -7.30
CA ILE A 100 -12.08 -7.80 -7.73
C ILE A 100 -11.63 -7.00 -8.96
N THR A 101 -10.45 -6.42 -8.86
CA THR A 101 -9.79 -5.65 -9.92
C THR A 101 -8.32 -6.03 -10.00
N GLU A 102 -7.69 -5.77 -11.14
CA GLU A 102 -6.25 -5.92 -11.30
C GLU A 102 -5.61 -4.54 -11.44
N PHE A 103 -4.51 -4.31 -10.73
CA PHE A 103 -3.72 -3.11 -10.93
C PHE A 103 -2.83 -3.28 -12.16
N GLU A 104 -2.71 -2.19 -12.92
CA GLU A 104 -1.83 -2.08 -14.09
C GLU A 104 -0.83 -0.92 -13.93
N GLY A 105 0.04 -0.76 -14.93
CA GLY A 105 0.95 0.38 -15.05
C GLY A 105 1.81 0.65 -13.81
N LEU A 106 1.84 1.92 -13.40
CA LEU A 106 2.65 2.41 -12.28
C LEU A 106 2.21 1.81 -10.93
N MET A 107 0.91 1.59 -10.74
CA MET A 107 0.39 1.03 -9.48
C MET A 107 0.76 -0.44 -9.31
N LYS A 108 0.66 -1.24 -10.39
CA LYS A 108 1.16 -2.63 -10.41
C LYS A 108 2.64 -2.67 -10.03
N SER A 109 3.44 -1.88 -10.74
CA SER A 109 4.89 -1.78 -10.54
C SER A 109 5.24 -1.36 -9.11
N ASN A 110 4.48 -0.43 -8.52
CA ASN A 110 4.70 0.05 -7.15
C ASN A 110 4.47 -1.06 -6.12
N TYR A 111 3.40 -1.84 -6.25
CA TYR A 111 3.17 -2.97 -5.35
C TYR A 111 4.19 -4.09 -5.53
N GLN A 112 4.66 -4.34 -6.75
CA GLN A 112 5.71 -5.32 -7.04
C GLN A 112 7.06 -4.89 -6.45
N ALA A 113 7.47 -3.64 -6.65
CA ALA A 113 8.71 -3.11 -6.07
C ALA A 113 8.68 -3.16 -4.54
N GLN A 114 7.52 -2.86 -3.95
CA GLN A 114 7.27 -2.99 -2.53
C GLN A 114 7.29 -4.43 -2.02
N ALA A 115 6.71 -5.38 -2.75
CA ALA A 115 6.77 -6.80 -2.42
C ALA A 115 8.22 -7.30 -2.42
N LYS A 116 8.97 -6.96 -3.48
CA LYS A 116 10.38 -7.32 -3.67
C LYS A 116 11.29 -6.74 -2.59
N LEU A 117 11.08 -5.49 -2.17
CA LEU A 117 11.79 -4.86 -1.06
C LEU A 117 11.50 -5.55 0.28
N ARG A 118 10.22 -5.83 0.56
CA ARG A 118 9.83 -6.40 1.84
C ARG A 118 10.20 -7.87 1.95
N SER A 119 10.10 -8.66 0.88
CA SER A 119 10.51 -10.08 0.89
C SER A 119 12.02 -10.23 1.07
N GLY A 120 12.80 -9.19 0.73
CA GLY A 120 14.21 -9.07 1.07
C GLY A 120 14.46 -8.53 2.48
N LEU A 121 13.45 -8.44 3.35
CA LEU A 121 13.54 -7.87 4.71
C LEU A 121 14.15 -6.46 4.71
N PHE A 122 13.72 -5.60 3.78
CA PHE A 122 14.23 -4.23 3.61
C PHE A 122 15.72 -4.15 3.25
N THR A 123 16.22 -5.16 2.55
CA THR A 123 17.57 -5.19 1.96
C THR A 123 17.54 -5.08 0.45
N LEU A 124 18.72 -4.90 -0.15
CA LEU A 124 18.95 -4.90 -1.58
C LEU A 124 19.06 -6.31 -2.19
N ALA A 125 18.92 -7.38 -1.39
CA ALA A 125 19.19 -8.76 -1.82
C ALA A 125 18.42 -9.16 -3.08
N ASN A 126 17.15 -8.77 -3.18
CA ASN A 126 16.30 -9.13 -4.31
C ASN A 126 16.56 -8.26 -5.55
N PHE A 127 17.33 -7.18 -5.45
CA PHE A 127 17.64 -6.28 -6.55
C PHE A 127 19.06 -6.45 -7.09
N LYS A 128 19.90 -7.25 -6.43
CA LYS A 128 21.36 -7.36 -6.64
C LYS A 128 21.86 -7.47 -8.08
N GLU A 129 21.09 -8.06 -8.99
CA GLU A 129 21.48 -8.28 -10.39
C GLU A 129 21.18 -7.07 -11.31
N GLN A 130 20.48 -6.06 -10.82
CA GLN A 130 19.92 -4.96 -11.62
C GLN A 130 20.21 -3.57 -11.01
N LEU A 131 21.13 -3.50 -10.05
CA LEU A 131 21.43 -2.25 -9.35
C LEU A 131 22.55 -1.47 -10.04
N GLU A 132 22.35 -0.18 -10.21
CA GLU A 132 23.37 0.75 -10.66
C GLU A 132 23.77 1.70 -9.52
N PHE A 133 25.07 1.81 -9.23
CA PHE A 133 25.58 2.72 -8.21
C PHE A 133 25.88 4.12 -8.77
N HIS A 134 25.41 5.17 -8.08
CA HIS A 134 25.54 6.57 -8.51
C HIS A 134 26.37 7.45 -7.56
N GLY A 135 27.17 6.85 -6.67
CA GLY A 135 28.00 7.58 -5.72
C GLY A 135 27.26 7.98 -4.45
N LEU A 136 27.86 8.92 -3.71
CA LEU A 136 27.21 9.59 -2.58
C LEU A 136 26.31 10.71 -3.10
N LYS A 137 25.09 10.80 -2.55
CA LYS A 137 24.13 11.87 -2.82
C LYS A 137 23.56 12.41 -1.53
N SER A 138 23.36 13.73 -1.51
CA SER A 138 22.76 14.40 -0.36
C SER A 138 21.26 14.10 -0.30
N PHE A 139 20.81 13.65 0.87
CA PHE A 139 19.41 13.58 1.23
C PHE A 139 19.28 14.15 2.65
N GLY A 140 18.60 15.30 2.76
CA GLY A 140 18.62 16.08 3.99
C GLY A 140 20.04 16.58 4.29
N PRO A 141 20.48 16.59 5.56
CA PRO A 141 21.82 17.08 5.94
C PRO A 141 22.94 16.04 5.76
N LYS A 142 22.62 14.81 5.34
CA LYS A 142 23.58 13.69 5.25
C LYS A 142 23.74 13.18 3.82
N GLU A 143 24.91 12.65 3.51
CA GLU A 143 25.18 11.94 2.27
C GLU A 143 24.91 10.44 2.42
N HIS A 144 24.38 9.83 1.36
CA HIS A 144 24.00 8.42 1.34
C HIS A 144 24.48 7.78 0.03
N TYR A 145 24.82 6.50 0.06
CA TYR A 145 25.07 5.75 -1.16
C TYR A 145 23.77 5.61 -1.94
N MET A 146 23.75 6.10 -3.19
CA MET A 146 22.60 6.02 -4.06
C MET A 146 22.74 4.84 -5.02
N LEU A 147 21.78 3.93 -5.00
CA LEU A 147 21.62 2.88 -6.01
C LEU A 147 20.28 3.01 -6.71
N THR A 148 20.21 2.63 -7.97
CA THR A 148 18.98 2.66 -8.77
C THR A 148 18.73 1.31 -9.43
N THR A 149 17.47 1.04 -9.78
CA THR A 149 17.06 -0.11 -10.58
C THR A 149 15.71 0.17 -11.22
N GLN A 150 15.22 -0.74 -12.06
CA GLN A 150 13.89 -0.68 -12.63
C GLN A 150 13.02 -1.84 -12.16
N VAL A 151 11.77 -1.54 -11.85
CA VAL A 151 10.74 -2.55 -11.54
C VAL A 151 9.49 -2.22 -12.34
N GLY A 152 9.24 -2.99 -13.39
CA GLY A 152 8.14 -2.71 -14.31
C GLY A 152 8.30 -1.32 -14.93
N ALA A 153 7.30 -0.47 -14.75
CA ALA A 153 7.27 0.90 -15.25
C ALA A 153 7.87 1.94 -14.28
N LEU A 154 8.53 1.51 -13.19
CA LEU A 154 9.11 2.40 -12.19
C LEU A 154 10.63 2.36 -12.19
N ASP A 155 11.21 3.55 -12.09
CA ASP A 155 12.57 3.73 -11.58
C ASP A 155 12.52 3.73 -10.05
N VAL A 156 13.39 2.94 -9.43
CA VAL A 156 13.47 2.78 -7.97
C VAL A 156 14.83 3.24 -7.50
N GLU A 157 14.87 4.19 -6.57
CA GLU A 157 16.09 4.71 -5.97
C GLU A 157 16.21 4.28 -4.51
N PHE A 158 17.37 3.77 -4.12
CA PHE A 158 17.73 3.39 -2.76
C PHE A 158 18.81 4.31 -2.22
N TYR A 159 18.64 4.81 -1.01
CA TYR A 159 19.62 5.63 -0.30
C TYR A 159 20.07 4.89 0.95
N LEU A 160 21.33 4.44 0.97
CA LEU A 160 21.92 3.68 2.06
C LEU A 160 22.78 4.57 2.95
N ASP A 161 22.66 4.39 4.25
CA ASP A 161 23.54 5.00 5.23
C ASP A 161 24.98 4.49 5.03
N PRO A 162 25.99 5.36 4.89
CA PRO A 162 27.35 4.94 4.58
C PRO A 162 28.08 4.28 5.76
N GLU A 163 27.58 4.44 6.99
CA GLU A 163 28.16 3.84 8.20
C GLU A 163 27.42 2.56 8.58
N GLU A 164 26.09 2.61 8.60
CA GLU A 164 25.25 1.50 9.04
C GLU A 164 24.86 0.54 7.91
N PHE A 165 25.03 0.92 6.64
CA PHE A 165 24.61 0.18 5.44
C PHE A 165 23.11 -0.20 5.41
N THR A 166 22.29 0.38 6.28
CA THR A 166 20.82 0.25 6.26
C THR A 166 20.21 1.21 5.24
N ILE A 167 19.05 0.84 4.67
CA ILE A 167 18.32 1.72 3.75
C ILE A 167 17.65 2.83 4.55
N LYS A 168 17.91 4.10 4.23
CA LYS A 168 17.27 5.26 4.87
C LYS A 168 16.10 5.80 4.07
N ARG A 169 16.14 5.65 2.75
CA ARG A 169 15.06 6.09 1.87
C ARG A 169 14.94 5.18 0.65
N VAL A 170 13.70 4.99 0.21
CA VAL A 170 13.36 4.44 -1.10
C VAL A 170 12.45 5.40 -1.83
N VAL A 171 12.72 5.64 -3.11
CA VAL A 171 11.88 6.48 -3.97
C VAL A 171 11.42 5.68 -5.17
N PHE A 172 10.11 5.64 -5.40
CA PHE A 172 9.48 5.04 -6.56
C PHE A 172 9.07 6.17 -7.51
N LYS A 173 9.62 6.20 -8.72
CA LYS A 173 9.36 7.25 -9.72
C LYS A 173 8.84 6.65 -11.01
N GLY A 174 7.92 7.35 -11.64
CA GLY A 174 7.47 7.02 -12.99
C GLY A 174 6.62 8.13 -13.58
N PHE A 175 6.25 7.94 -14.83
CA PHE A 175 5.38 8.87 -15.56
C PHE A 175 4.42 8.06 -16.41
N GLU A 176 3.14 8.44 -16.38
CA GLU A 176 2.10 7.85 -17.22
C GLU A 176 1.30 8.97 -17.87
N GLU A 177 1.11 8.87 -19.19
CA GLU A 177 0.35 9.86 -19.95
C GLU A 177 -1.09 9.96 -19.40
N GLY A 178 -1.58 11.18 -19.17
CA GLY A 178 -2.88 11.43 -18.55
C GLY A 178 -2.92 11.38 -17.02
N GLN A 179 -2.04 10.61 -16.36
CA GLN A 179 -1.92 10.61 -14.88
C GLN A 179 -0.79 11.53 -14.37
N GLY A 180 0.21 11.80 -15.22
CA GLY A 180 1.34 12.67 -14.92
C GLY A 180 2.46 11.98 -14.14
N ARG A 181 3.21 12.77 -13.36
CA ARG A 181 4.34 12.29 -12.57
C ARG A 181 3.84 11.51 -11.35
N PHE A 182 4.29 10.27 -11.24
CA PHE A 182 4.17 9.45 -10.04
C PHE A 182 5.49 9.48 -9.27
N GLU A 183 5.42 9.88 -8.01
CA GLU A 183 6.55 9.76 -7.11
C GLU A 183 6.09 9.48 -5.69
N VAL A 184 6.54 8.36 -5.13
CA VAL A 184 6.29 7.95 -3.75
C VAL A 184 7.63 7.75 -3.06
N ASN A 185 7.82 8.43 -1.93
CA ASN A 185 8.99 8.31 -1.07
C ASN A 185 8.62 7.53 0.20
N LEU A 186 9.50 6.65 0.63
CA LEU A 186 9.47 5.99 1.93
C LEU A 186 10.76 6.34 2.67
N ASP A 187 10.66 7.13 3.72
CA ASP A 187 11.79 7.48 4.60
C ASP A 187 11.73 6.58 5.83
N PHE A 188 12.71 5.69 5.98
CA PHE A 188 12.74 4.74 7.08
C PHE A 188 13.22 5.40 8.37
N GLY A 189 12.51 5.09 9.46
CA GLY A 189 12.91 5.47 10.81
C GLY A 189 14.11 4.66 11.30
N LEU A 190 14.27 4.63 12.63
CA LEU A 190 15.27 3.76 13.25
C LEU A 190 14.95 2.29 12.94
N TYR A 191 15.99 1.46 12.89
CA TYR A 191 15.81 0.03 12.76
C TYR A 191 15.72 -0.60 14.15
N GLN A 192 14.75 -1.49 14.33
CA GLN A 192 14.60 -2.34 15.50
C GLN A 192 15.10 -3.75 15.17
N GLU A 193 15.67 -4.44 16.15
CA GLU A 193 16.12 -5.82 16.00
C GLU A 193 15.07 -6.79 16.56
N ILE A 194 14.65 -7.74 15.73
CA ILE A 194 13.64 -8.75 16.05
C ILE A 194 14.21 -10.08 15.59
N GLU A 195 14.38 -11.03 16.52
CA GLU A 195 14.96 -12.36 16.24
C GLU A 195 16.31 -12.29 15.47
N GLY A 196 17.09 -11.23 15.71
CA GLY A 196 18.38 -11.03 15.04
C GLY A 196 18.31 -10.46 13.62
N ILE A 197 17.14 -10.01 13.16
CA ILE A 197 16.93 -9.28 11.92
C ILE A 197 16.61 -7.81 12.24
N LYS A 198 17.27 -6.86 11.57
CA LYS A 198 16.95 -5.44 11.68
C LYS A 198 15.87 -5.04 10.68
N ILE A 199 14.76 -4.52 11.18
CA ILE A 199 13.61 -4.04 10.40
C ILE A 199 13.33 -2.58 10.77
N PRO A 200 12.92 -1.69 9.84
CA PRO A 200 12.49 -0.34 10.22
C PRO A 200 11.41 -0.35 11.31
N SER A 201 11.47 0.56 12.28
CA SER A 201 10.43 0.73 13.30
C SER A 201 9.26 1.59 12.80
N SER A 202 9.52 2.41 11.78
CA SER A 202 8.52 3.23 11.11
C SER A 202 8.98 3.61 9.71
N TRP A 203 8.07 4.14 8.92
CA TRP A 203 8.42 4.92 7.73
C TRP A 203 7.52 6.14 7.58
N PHE A 204 8.09 7.23 7.09
CA PHE A 204 7.31 8.36 6.59
C PHE A 204 7.07 8.16 5.09
N ARG A 205 5.80 8.01 4.70
CA ARG A 205 5.39 7.93 3.29
C ARG A 205 4.97 9.31 2.83
N SER A 206 5.56 9.80 1.74
CA SER A 206 5.09 10.99 1.02
C SER A 206 4.89 10.67 -0.45
N GLN A 207 3.93 11.36 -1.06
CA GLN A 207 3.66 11.25 -2.49
C GLN A 207 3.55 12.66 -3.04
N VAL A 208 4.16 12.93 -4.20
CA VAL A 208 4.07 14.25 -4.82
C VAL A 208 2.60 14.62 -5.02
N GLY A 209 2.22 15.82 -4.57
CA GLY A 209 0.83 16.29 -4.58
C GLY A 209 -0.03 15.87 -3.38
N ALA A 210 0.51 15.10 -2.43
CA ALA A 210 -0.23 14.66 -1.23
C ALA A 210 0.53 14.97 0.07
N ARG A 211 -0.21 15.12 1.17
CA ARG A 211 0.38 15.25 2.51
C ARG A 211 0.95 13.91 2.95
N GLY A 212 2.23 13.90 3.35
CA GLY A 212 2.88 12.70 3.89
C GLY A 212 2.35 12.29 5.27
N ARG A 213 2.58 11.03 5.64
CA ARG A 213 2.19 10.45 6.93
C ARG A 213 3.23 9.44 7.41
N GLU A 214 3.47 9.43 8.71
CA GLU A 214 4.26 8.38 9.37
C GLU A 214 3.40 7.14 9.66
N PHE A 215 3.98 5.96 9.41
CA PHE A 215 3.43 4.67 9.78
C PHE A 215 4.42 3.97 10.70
N LYS A 216 3.99 3.64 11.92
CA LYS A 216 4.77 2.83 12.86
C LYS A 216 4.55 1.35 12.57
N ILE A 217 5.62 0.59 12.59
CA ILE A 217 5.60 -0.87 12.46
C ILE A 217 5.37 -1.47 13.85
N SER A 218 4.47 -2.45 13.92
CA SER A 218 4.14 -3.18 15.15
C SER A 218 3.73 -4.62 14.80
N ASP A 219 3.55 -5.46 15.82
CA ASP A 219 3.08 -6.84 15.69
C ASP A 219 3.86 -7.64 14.63
N VAL A 220 5.19 -7.51 14.65
CA VAL A 220 6.06 -8.24 13.73
C VAL A 220 6.11 -9.70 14.15
N ASN A 221 5.83 -10.59 13.20
CA ASN A 221 5.89 -12.03 13.42
C ASN A 221 6.66 -12.69 12.29
N MET A 222 7.56 -13.62 12.60
CA MET A 222 8.35 -14.35 11.61
C MET A 222 7.92 -15.81 11.55
N ASN A 223 8.04 -16.42 10.37
CA ASN A 223 7.80 -17.85 10.14
C ASN A 223 6.44 -18.33 10.66
N GLN A 224 5.39 -17.52 10.46
CA GLN A 224 4.04 -17.90 10.86
C GLN A 224 3.57 -19.11 10.05
N ALA A 225 2.81 -19.99 10.70
CA ALA A 225 2.04 -21.01 10.00
C ALA A 225 0.92 -20.32 9.22
N LEU A 226 0.89 -20.50 7.91
CA LEU A 226 -0.09 -19.94 7.00
C LEU A 226 -0.71 -21.07 6.18
N ASP A 227 -1.97 -20.90 5.81
CA ASP A 227 -2.65 -21.83 4.90
C ASP A 227 -1.96 -21.88 3.52
N GLU A 228 -2.06 -23.01 2.83
CA GLU A 228 -1.38 -23.21 1.54
C GLU A 228 -1.79 -22.18 0.48
N ASP A 229 -3.06 -21.77 0.51
CA ASP A 229 -3.66 -20.82 -0.43
C ASP A 229 -3.60 -19.37 0.06
N PHE A 230 -2.94 -19.07 1.18
CA PHE A 230 -3.02 -17.77 1.87
C PHE A 230 -2.68 -16.57 0.97
N PHE A 231 -1.65 -16.70 0.12
CA PHE A 231 -1.20 -15.67 -0.82
C PHE A 231 -1.96 -15.65 -2.16
N SER A 232 -2.93 -16.54 -2.35
CA SER A 232 -3.87 -16.55 -3.49
C SER A 232 -5.31 -16.21 -3.07
N ASN A 233 -5.67 -16.48 -1.81
CA ASN A 233 -6.96 -16.15 -1.25
C ASN A 233 -7.08 -14.62 -1.06
N HIS A 234 -8.13 -14.05 -1.65
CA HIS A 234 -8.44 -12.63 -1.63
C HIS A 234 -9.86 -12.35 -1.11
N ASP A 235 -10.46 -13.27 -0.35
CA ASP A 235 -11.79 -13.10 0.22
C ASP A 235 -11.76 -12.03 1.32
N VAL A 236 -12.64 -11.04 1.17
CA VAL A 236 -12.85 -9.98 2.16
C VAL A 236 -13.94 -10.41 3.14
N ASN A 237 -13.91 -9.88 4.36
CA ASN A 237 -14.94 -10.12 5.36
C ASN A 237 -15.73 -8.84 5.61
N VAL A 238 -16.71 -8.55 4.75
CA VAL A 238 -17.55 -7.35 4.81
C VAL A 238 -19.03 -7.66 5.06
N GLY A 239 -19.38 -8.91 5.33
CA GLY A 239 -20.77 -9.37 5.43
C GLY A 239 -21.46 -9.49 4.06
N ASN A 240 -22.78 -9.66 4.08
CA ASN A 240 -23.60 -9.91 2.90
C ASN A 240 -24.37 -8.67 2.47
N VAL A 241 -24.68 -8.56 1.18
CA VAL A 241 -25.54 -7.49 0.65
C VAL A 241 -26.72 -8.14 -0.06
N GLU A 242 -27.95 -7.79 0.36
CA GLU A 242 -29.18 -8.22 -0.31
C GLU A 242 -29.80 -7.05 -1.04
N ILE A 243 -29.96 -7.19 -2.36
CA ILE A 243 -30.49 -6.15 -3.24
C ILE A 243 -31.90 -6.53 -3.65
N THR A 244 -32.85 -5.63 -3.41
CA THR A 244 -34.23 -5.73 -3.87
C THR A 244 -34.67 -4.37 -4.41
N GLN A 245 -35.68 -4.35 -5.28
CA GLN A 245 -36.21 -3.08 -5.77
C GLN A 245 -36.66 -2.21 -4.58
N ASN A 246 -36.12 -0.99 -4.48
CA ASN A 246 -36.36 -0.01 -3.42
C ASN A 246 -35.88 -0.41 -2.01
N SER A 247 -35.04 -1.43 -1.88
CA SER A 247 -34.55 -1.89 -0.57
C SER A 247 -33.16 -2.53 -0.68
N LEU A 248 -32.26 -2.11 0.21
CA LEU A 248 -30.88 -2.61 0.27
C LEU A 248 -30.54 -2.97 1.71
N LYS A 249 -30.18 -4.23 1.94
CA LYS A 249 -29.63 -4.68 3.23
C LYS A 249 -28.13 -4.87 3.12
N GLY A 250 -27.43 -4.68 4.22
CA GLY A 250 -26.01 -4.93 4.35
C GLY A 250 -25.57 -5.01 5.80
N ASN A 251 -24.31 -4.66 6.02
CA ASN A 251 -23.67 -4.70 7.32
C ASN A 251 -22.88 -3.42 7.60
N VAL A 252 -22.76 -3.09 8.88
CA VAL A 252 -21.79 -2.11 9.37
C VAL A 252 -20.38 -2.69 9.28
N VAL A 253 -19.47 -2.03 8.57
CA VAL A 253 -18.07 -2.47 8.41
C VAL A 253 -17.08 -1.66 9.24
N ASP A 254 -17.45 -0.43 9.60
CA ASP A 254 -16.73 0.41 10.56
C ASP A 254 -17.68 1.49 11.08
N PHE A 255 -17.38 2.05 12.23
CA PHE A 255 -18.09 3.21 12.74
C PHE A 255 -17.19 4.08 13.63
N SER A 256 -17.57 5.34 13.79
CA SER A 256 -16.90 6.31 14.65
C SER A 256 -17.91 7.15 15.40
N THR A 257 -17.66 7.29 16.69
CA THR A 257 -18.44 8.07 17.66
C THR A 257 -17.56 9.12 18.34
N ALA A 258 -16.47 9.51 17.67
CA ALA A 258 -15.43 10.39 18.22
C ALA A 258 -15.92 11.78 18.61
N ARG A 259 -17.12 12.20 18.16
CA ARG A 259 -17.79 13.42 18.61
C ARG A 259 -19.13 13.05 19.21
N ALA A 260 -19.48 13.67 20.34
CA ALA A 260 -20.68 13.35 21.10
C ALA A 260 -22.00 13.57 20.33
N ASP A 261 -21.97 14.38 19.26
CA ASP A 261 -23.10 14.77 18.42
C ASP A 261 -23.04 14.16 17.01
N MET A 262 -22.10 13.25 16.74
CA MET A 262 -21.91 12.66 15.42
C MET A 262 -21.66 11.16 15.50
N VAL A 263 -22.46 10.41 14.75
CA VAL A 263 -22.21 9.01 14.44
C VAL A 263 -21.91 8.89 12.95
N THR A 264 -20.75 8.30 12.63
CA THR A 264 -20.38 7.94 11.26
C THR A 264 -20.35 6.42 11.15
N ILE A 265 -21.03 5.88 10.14
CA ILE A 265 -21.14 4.43 9.92
C ILE A 265 -20.72 4.13 8.49
N SER A 266 -19.67 3.36 8.31
CA SER A 266 -19.27 2.81 7.03
C SER A 266 -20.04 1.51 6.79
N THR A 267 -20.58 1.33 5.59
CA THR A 267 -21.33 0.12 5.20
C THR A 267 -20.59 -0.69 4.15
N ASN A 268 -21.04 -1.92 3.92
CA ASN A 268 -20.57 -2.75 2.80
C ASN A 268 -21.31 -2.46 1.47
N TRP A 269 -22.10 -1.40 1.40
CA TRP A 269 -22.83 -1.04 0.18
C TRP A 269 -21.89 -0.36 -0.81
N THR A 270 -21.88 -0.86 -2.05
CA THR A 270 -21.14 -0.28 -3.18
C THR A 270 -22.09 0.49 -4.11
N LYS A 271 -21.51 1.21 -5.08
CA LYS A 271 -22.28 1.90 -6.12
C LYS A 271 -23.18 0.94 -6.91
N GLU A 272 -22.69 -0.25 -7.24
CA GLU A 272 -23.45 -1.27 -7.95
C GLU A 272 -24.66 -1.73 -7.12
N SER A 273 -24.50 -1.88 -5.80
CA SER A 273 -25.59 -2.29 -4.91
C SER A 273 -26.70 -1.24 -4.80
N ILE A 274 -26.32 0.04 -4.71
CA ILE A 274 -27.25 1.18 -4.69
C ILE A 274 -28.01 1.32 -6.01
N GLN A 275 -27.30 1.17 -7.13
CA GLN A 275 -27.91 1.19 -8.47
C GLN A 275 -28.88 0.01 -8.65
N GLY A 276 -28.50 -1.19 -8.19
CA GLY A 276 -29.36 -2.37 -8.24
C GLY A 276 -30.64 -2.24 -7.41
N ALA A 277 -30.61 -1.51 -6.29
CA ALA A 277 -31.80 -1.19 -5.50
C ALA A 277 -32.68 -0.10 -6.14
N GLY A 278 -32.17 0.60 -7.16
CA GLY A 278 -32.91 1.62 -7.90
C GLY A 278 -33.05 2.97 -7.19
N PHE A 279 -32.20 3.26 -6.21
CA PHE A 279 -32.16 4.56 -5.53
C PHE A 279 -31.59 5.65 -6.45
N LYS A 280 -32.11 6.87 -6.29
CA LYS A 280 -31.71 8.06 -7.05
C LYS A 280 -31.30 9.18 -6.12
N ALA A 281 -30.39 10.05 -6.58
CA ALA A 281 -29.97 11.22 -5.82
C ALA A 281 -31.17 12.02 -5.27
N ASN A 282 -31.07 12.43 -4.02
CA ASN A 282 -32.10 13.14 -3.26
C ASN A 282 -33.35 12.31 -2.89
N ASP A 283 -33.31 10.98 -3.05
CA ASP A 283 -34.32 10.11 -2.45
C ASP A 283 -34.32 10.28 -0.92
N LYS A 284 -35.52 10.33 -0.32
CA LYS A 284 -35.71 10.16 1.12
C LYS A 284 -35.85 8.66 1.41
N LEU A 285 -34.95 8.15 2.25
CA LEU A 285 -34.91 6.74 2.61
C LEU A 285 -35.24 6.57 4.10
N ILE A 286 -35.66 5.37 4.46
CA ILE A 286 -35.74 4.92 5.86
C ILE A 286 -34.56 3.98 6.12
N LEU A 287 -33.69 4.39 7.03
CA LEU A 287 -32.59 3.59 7.57
C LEU A 287 -33.08 2.80 8.78
N GLU A 288 -32.97 1.48 8.72
CA GLU A 288 -33.24 0.55 9.81
C GLU A 288 -31.92 0.04 10.38
N ILE A 289 -31.65 0.33 11.66
CA ILE A 289 -30.42 -0.07 12.36
C ILE A 289 -30.62 -0.14 13.87
N GLY A 290 -30.14 -1.21 14.51
CA GLY A 290 -30.18 -1.33 15.98
C GLY A 290 -31.60 -1.21 16.59
N GLY A 291 -32.62 -1.61 15.84
CA GLY A 291 -34.04 -1.47 16.21
C GLY A 291 -34.58 -0.03 16.12
N LYS A 292 -33.90 0.87 15.41
CA LYS A 292 -34.35 2.23 15.10
C LYS A 292 -34.69 2.37 13.63
N GLU A 293 -35.68 3.20 13.35
CA GLU A 293 -35.99 3.70 12.01
C GLU A 293 -35.63 5.19 11.94
N ILE A 294 -34.87 5.56 10.92
CA ILE A 294 -34.32 6.91 10.76
C ILE A 294 -34.57 7.38 9.34
N GLU A 295 -35.32 8.47 9.17
CA GLU A 295 -35.42 9.11 7.86
C GLU A 295 -34.07 9.75 7.50
N ILE A 296 -33.58 9.48 6.30
CA ILE A 296 -32.23 9.84 5.87
C ILE A 296 -32.20 10.33 4.42
N ASP A 297 -31.40 11.36 4.16
CA ASP A 297 -31.18 11.92 2.84
C ASP A 297 -30.13 11.13 2.06
N PHE A 298 -30.46 10.67 0.86
CA PHE A 298 -29.51 9.95 0.01
C PHE A 298 -28.85 10.87 -1.02
N TYR A 299 -27.52 10.82 -1.06
CA TYR A 299 -26.69 11.43 -2.07
C TYR A 299 -25.91 10.37 -2.83
N ASP A 300 -25.87 10.46 -4.16
CA ASP A 300 -25.08 9.57 -5.04
C ASP A 300 -23.63 10.05 -5.24
N SER A 301 -23.31 11.20 -4.65
CA SER A 301 -22.05 11.93 -4.74
C SER A 301 -21.81 12.73 -3.45
N GLN A 302 -20.66 13.40 -3.34
CA GLN A 302 -20.36 14.22 -2.16
C GLN A 302 -21.34 15.41 -2.09
N PRO A 303 -22.13 15.56 -1.01
CA PRO A 303 -23.08 16.65 -0.89
C PRO A 303 -22.39 17.99 -0.65
N PRO A 304 -23.08 19.12 -0.91
CA PRO A 304 -22.57 20.45 -0.59
C PRO A 304 -22.37 20.59 0.93
N ARG A 305 -21.49 21.53 1.34
CA ARG A 305 -21.20 21.77 2.77
C ARG A 305 -22.45 22.12 3.60
N SER A 306 -23.45 22.74 2.99
CA SER A 306 -24.73 23.06 3.63
C SER A 306 -25.55 21.84 4.03
N ALA A 307 -25.25 20.65 3.52
CA ALA A 307 -25.93 19.42 3.93
C ALA A 307 -25.47 18.91 5.31
N TYR A 308 -24.37 19.44 5.85
CA TYR A 308 -23.76 19.00 7.12
C TYR A 308 -24.14 19.91 8.31
N GLU A 309 -25.42 20.24 8.41
CA GLU A 309 -25.96 21.03 9.52
C GLU A 309 -26.35 20.15 10.72
N GLN A 310 -26.50 20.76 11.90
CA GLN A 310 -26.96 20.04 13.08
C GLN A 310 -28.36 19.46 12.83
N GLY A 311 -28.54 18.18 13.15
CA GLY A 311 -29.75 17.40 12.87
C GLY A 311 -29.69 16.60 11.57
N ALA A 312 -28.71 16.85 10.70
CA ALA A 312 -28.61 16.19 9.40
C ALA A 312 -28.38 14.68 9.54
N LYS A 313 -29.06 13.93 8.66
CA LYS A 313 -28.97 12.48 8.53
C LYS A 313 -28.79 12.21 7.05
N LEU A 314 -27.64 11.70 6.64
CA LEU A 314 -27.33 11.52 5.22
C LEU A 314 -26.54 10.24 4.91
N ILE A 315 -26.76 9.70 3.72
CA ILE A 315 -25.99 8.60 3.12
C ILE A 315 -25.30 9.14 1.88
N MET A 316 -24.02 8.86 1.72
CA MET A 316 -23.23 9.27 0.56
C MET A 316 -22.06 8.32 0.30
N PRO A 317 -21.43 8.36 -0.88
CA PRO A 317 -20.20 7.61 -1.11
C PRO A 317 -19.10 8.04 -0.14
N ASP A 318 -18.19 7.12 0.19
CA ASP A 318 -16.95 7.48 0.85
C ASP A 318 -16.06 8.32 -0.09
N ARG A 319 -14.92 8.80 0.42
CA ARG A 319 -14.03 9.68 -0.36
C ARG A 319 -13.36 8.96 -1.53
N ARG A 320 -13.13 7.65 -1.43
CA ARG A 320 -12.55 6.84 -2.50
C ARG A 320 -13.62 6.33 -3.48
N GLY A 321 -14.90 6.40 -3.12
CA GLY A 321 -16.03 5.90 -3.90
C GLY A 321 -16.15 4.37 -3.88
N GLU A 322 -15.56 3.70 -2.89
CA GLU A 322 -15.51 2.24 -2.75
C GLU A 322 -16.77 1.71 -2.03
N ASN A 323 -17.30 2.49 -1.10
CA ASN A 323 -18.51 2.14 -0.35
C ASN A 323 -19.36 3.38 0.00
N PHE A 324 -20.48 3.18 0.69
CA PHE A 324 -21.31 4.27 1.23
C PHE A 324 -21.12 4.43 2.74
N VAL A 325 -21.22 5.68 3.18
CA VAL A 325 -21.08 6.10 4.57
C VAL A 325 -22.33 6.87 4.97
N ILE A 326 -22.82 6.53 6.17
CA ILE A 326 -23.93 7.19 6.83
C ILE A 326 -23.36 8.20 7.84
N TYR A 327 -23.88 9.41 7.82
CA TYR A 327 -23.61 10.45 8.82
C TYR A 327 -24.91 10.83 9.52
N ILE A 328 -24.87 10.79 10.85
CA ILE A 328 -25.95 11.25 11.72
C ILE A 328 -25.35 12.33 12.62
N LEU A 329 -25.64 13.59 12.32
CA LEU A 329 -25.21 14.77 13.06
C LEU A 329 -26.28 15.19 14.08
N SER A 330 -26.67 14.28 14.97
CA SER A 330 -27.72 14.54 15.95
C SER A 330 -27.44 13.86 17.28
N SER A 331 -27.62 14.61 18.37
CA SER A 331 -27.54 14.08 19.73
C SER A 331 -28.70 13.14 20.09
N GLU A 332 -29.76 13.12 19.28
CA GLU A 332 -30.91 12.21 19.45
C GLU A 332 -30.53 10.73 19.35
N TYR A 333 -29.47 10.43 18.58
CA TYR A 333 -29.02 9.06 18.33
C TYR A 333 -27.74 8.70 19.09
N LYS A 334 -27.48 9.37 20.22
CA LYS A 334 -26.34 9.03 21.09
C LYS A 334 -26.39 7.58 21.57
N ASP A 335 -27.57 7.07 21.87
CA ASP A 335 -27.80 5.67 22.26
C ASP A 335 -27.63 4.66 21.11
N LEU A 336 -27.65 5.11 19.84
CA LEU A 336 -27.32 4.24 18.72
C LEU A 336 -25.86 3.78 18.81
N ALA A 337 -24.96 4.65 19.29
CA ALA A 337 -23.54 4.32 19.48
C ALA A 337 -23.32 3.08 20.35
N GLU A 338 -24.17 2.86 21.36
CA GLU A 338 -24.07 1.72 22.28
C GLU A 338 -24.53 0.41 21.65
N LYS A 339 -25.25 0.47 20.53
CA LYS A 339 -25.76 -0.70 19.79
C LYS A 339 -24.95 -1.03 18.55
N LEU A 340 -24.02 -0.16 18.16
CA LEU A 340 -23.21 -0.38 16.96
C LEU A 340 -22.13 -1.42 17.24
N GLU A 341 -22.12 -2.44 16.38
CA GLU A 341 -21.11 -3.48 16.37
C GLU A 341 -20.70 -3.74 14.93
N LEU A 342 -19.48 -4.26 14.73
CA LEU A 342 -19.04 -4.70 13.41
C LEU A 342 -19.92 -5.86 12.95
N LEU A 343 -20.26 -5.88 11.67
CA LEU A 343 -21.23 -6.79 11.05
C LEU A 343 -22.68 -6.63 11.53
N LEU A 344 -23.03 -5.60 12.30
CA LEU A 344 -24.43 -5.33 12.63
C LEU A 344 -25.26 -5.19 11.33
N PRO A 345 -26.38 -5.94 11.18
CA PRO A 345 -27.26 -5.79 10.03
C PRO A 345 -27.84 -4.37 9.94
N ILE A 346 -27.87 -3.84 8.73
CA ILE A 346 -28.36 -2.50 8.42
C ILE A 346 -29.18 -2.55 7.13
N GLN A 347 -30.24 -1.76 7.04
CA GLN A 347 -31.09 -1.72 5.86
C GLN A 347 -31.51 -0.30 5.52
N ILE A 348 -31.63 -0.01 4.22
CA ILE A 348 -32.31 1.18 3.72
C ILE A 348 -33.45 0.79 2.81
N LYS A 349 -34.58 1.50 2.93
CA LYS A 349 -35.76 1.34 2.07
C LYS A 349 -36.18 2.70 1.54
N ARG A 350 -36.77 2.76 0.34
CA ARG A 350 -37.43 3.97 -0.12
C ARG A 350 -38.65 4.25 0.78
N LYS A 351 -38.80 5.50 1.20
CA LYS A 351 -39.97 5.95 1.97
C LYS A 351 -41.26 5.83 1.16
#